data_AF-A0A1H0YIQ9-F1
#
_entry.id   AF-A0A1H0YIQ9-F1
#
_cell.length_a   1.000
_cell.length_b   1.000
_cell.length_c   1.000
_cell.angle_alpha   90.00
_cell.angle_beta   90.00
_cell.angle_gamma   90.00
#
_symmetry.space_group_name_H-M   'P 1'
#
loop_
_entity.id
_entity.type
_entity.pdbx_description
1 polymer ?
#
loop_
_entity_poly.entity_id
_entity_poly.type
_entity_poly.pdbx_seq_one_letter_code
_entity_poly.pdbx_strand_id
1 'polypeptide(L)'
;MELPFYLSFRDFEKDYFDNLEKWFEHYHITSEIDFLKSLAELYKPYLSYNFSENKLQTDAVMKVKNCFFPYFDNFGISFCVDYENGKQTKSLKAGINNVSEWKTITMMEYSQHILDKINKYFQKNNLEKEKQNVQDYINNYEIITAKEQTGYCLDYDQHQKTLAFLRAYLPCYGSTVDISLYRNFHFSMVRIADFIDQKLKAVEAFEYSIFSTLKSEAKMKFHIKSHSFLTICN
;
A
#
# COMPACT_ATOMS: atom_id res chain seq x y z
N MET A 1 17.76 1.54 12.27
CA MET A 1 17.83 0.44 11.30
C MET A 1 16.53 0.42 10.52
N GLU A 2 16.57 0.25 9.21
CA GLU A 2 15.35 0.01 8.43
C GLU A 2 15.04 -1.49 8.41
N LEU A 3 13.81 -1.86 8.72
CA LEU A 3 13.39 -3.27 8.69
C LEU A 3 13.24 -3.76 7.25
N PRO A 4 13.83 -4.90 6.88
CA PRO A 4 13.65 -5.47 5.56
C PRO A 4 12.19 -5.87 5.34
N PHE A 5 11.67 -5.56 4.15
CA PHE A 5 10.36 -5.99 3.72
C PHE A 5 10.48 -7.26 2.89
N TYR A 6 9.87 -8.35 3.36
CA TYR A 6 9.89 -9.64 2.67
C TYR A 6 8.65 -9.86 1.82
N LEU A 7 8.87 -10.32 0.58
CA LEU A 7 7.82 -10.76 -0.35
C LEU A 7 7.49 -12.25 -0.21
N SER A 8 8.27 -12.99 0.57
CA SER A 8 8.20 -14.44 0.70
C SER A 8 8.18 -14.79 2.17
N PHE A 9 7.21 -15.59 2.59
CA PHE A 9 7.15 -16.07 3.98
C PHE A 9 8.40 -16.87 4.35
N ARG A 10 8.94 -17.65 3.41
CA ARG A 10 10.12 -18.48 3.67
C ARG A 10 11.35 -17.64 4.02
N ASP A 11 11.55 -16.54 3.30
CA ASP A 11 12.71 -15.67 3.51
C ASP A 11 12.52 -14.86 4.80
N PHE A 12 11.29 -14.41 5.06
CA PHE A 12 10.93 -13.77 6.33
C PHE A 12 11.21 -14.67 7.54
N GLU A 13 10.72 -15.91 7.51
CA GLU A 13 10.87 -16.86 8.62
C GLU A 13 12.32 -17.23 8.86
N LYS A 14 13.08 -17.45 7.78
CA LYS A 14 14.50 -17.78 7.83
C LYS A 14 15.31 -16.67 8.50
N ASP A 15 15.08 -15.42 8.12
CA ASP A 15 15.90 -14.29 8.55
C ASP A 15 15.37 -13.60 9.84
N TYR A 16 14.26 -14.10 10.40
CA TYR A 16 13.58 -13.46 11.54
C TYR A 16 14.52 -13.22 12.74
N PHE A 17 15.25 -14.26 13.18
CA PHE A 17 16.12 -14.16 14.35
C PHE A 17 17.35 -13.29 14.08
N ASP A 18 17.93 -13.38 12.88
CA ASP A 18 19.04 -12.52 12.47
C ASP A 18 18.64 -11.03 12.47
N ASN A 19 17.41 -10.73 12.03
CA ASN A 19 16.88 -9.37 12.04
C ASN A 19 16.58 -8.89 13.47
N LEU A 20 16.08 -9.77 14.34
CA LEU A 20 15.85 -9.47 15.75
C LEU A 20 17.17 -9.18 16.48
N GLU A 21 18.22 -9.95 16.22
CA GLU A 21 19.55 -9.72 16.77
C GLU A 21 20.10 -8.35 16.33
N LYS A 22 20.08 -8.07 15.02
CA LYS A 22 20.48 -6.76 14.48
C LYS A 22 19.66 -5.59 15.05
N TRP A 23 18.38 -5.82 15.34
CA TRP A 23 17.53 -4.83 15.98
C TRP A 23 18.04 -4.49 17.39
N PHE A 24 18.38 -5.50 18.19
CA PHE A 24 18.95 -5.30 19.53
C PHE A 24 20.34 -4.67 19.50
N GLU A 25 21.18 -5.02 18.51
CA GLU A 25 22.49 -4.38 18.32
C GLU A 25 22.35 -2.88 18.02
N HIS A 26 21.38 -2.51 17.19
CA HIS A 26 21.19 -1.12 16.78
C HIS A 26 20.46 -0.28 17.83
N TYR A 27 19.53 -0.89 18.57
CA TYR A 27 18.72 -0.22 19.57
C TYR A 27 18.90 -0.84 20.96
N HIS A 28 19.87 -0.32 21.71
CA HIS A 28 20.29 -0.84 23.01
C HIS A 28 19.22 -0.82 24.13
N ILE A 29 18.12 -0.10 23.95
CA ILE A 29 16.99 -0.04 24.89
C ILE A 29 15.71 -0.42 24.14
N THR A 30 15.64 -1.66 23.65
CA THR A 30 14.44 -2.19 22.99
C THR A 30 14.13 -3.61 23.47
N SER A 31 12.88 -4.01 23.24
CA SER A 31 12.38 -5.34 23.52
C SER A 31 11.96 -6.06 22.23
N GLU A 32 11.78 -7.38 22.32
CA GLU A 32 11.17 -8.15 21.23
C GLU A 32 9.77 -7.63 20.89
N ILE A 33 9.04 -7.10 21.88
CA ILE A 33 7.73 -6.48 21.68
C ILE A 33 7.85 -5.25 20.75
N ASP A 34 8.88 -4.41 20.92
CA ASP A 34 9.09 -3.22 20.07
C ASP A 34 9.44 -3.59 18.63
N PHE A 35 10.24 -4.65 18.46
CA PHE A 35 10.53 -5.23 17.14
C PHE A 35 9.26 -5.77 16.48
N LEU A 36 8.48 -6.58 17.20
CA LEU A 36 7.24 -7.17 16.69
C LEU A 36 6.18 -6.11 16.36
N LYS A 37 6.06 -5.04 17.16
CA LYS A 37 5.22 -3.87 16.84
C LYS A 37 5.64 -3.23 15.52
N SER A 38 6.93 -3.04 15.34
CA SER A 38 7.48 -2.45 14.12
C SER A 38 7.21 -3.30 12.88
N LEU A 39 7.33 -4.64 13.01
CA LEU A 39 6.91 -5.58 11.96
C LEU A 39 5.39 -5.54 11.72
N ALA A 40 4.58 -5.48 12.78
CA ALA A 40 3.13 -5.40 12.65
C ALA A 40 2.71 -4.15 11.87
N GLU A 41 3.26 -2.99 12.20
CA GLU A 41 3.00 -1.74 11.47
C GLU A 41 3.49 -1.78 10.02
N LEU A 42 4.59 -2.49 9.74
CA LEU A 42 5.14 -2.64 8.39
C LEU A 42 4.20 -3.45 7.47
N TYR A 43 3.58 -4.51 7.98
CA TYR A 43 2.76 -5.44 7.19
C TYR A 43 1.26 -5.15 7.22
N LYS A 44 0.75 -4.55 8.30
CA LYS A 44 -0.68 -4.21 8.48
C LYS A 44 -1.32 -3.49 7.29
N PRO A 45 -0.67 -2.53 6.60
CA PRO A 45 -1.28 -1.82 5.47
C PRO A 45 -1.70 -2.70 4.28
N TYR A 46 -1.17 -3.92 4.18
CA TYR A 46 -1.42 -4.84 3.06
C TYR A 46 -2.46 -5.92 3.38
N LEU A 47 -3.15 -5.78 4.52
CA LEU A 47 -4.05 -6.77 5.08
C LEU A 47 -5.39 -6.13 5.45
N SER A 48 -6.45 -6.94 5.38
CA SER A 48 -7.77 -6.60 5.91
C SER A 48 -8.35 -7.75 6.71
N TYR A 49 -9.35 -7.43 7.53
CA TYR A 49 -10.10 -8.44 8.27
C TYR A 49 -11.32 -8.92 7.48
N ASN A 50 -11.45 -10.23 7.30
CA ASN A 50 -12.59 -10.88 6.66
C ASN A 50 -13.60 -11.33 7.72
N PHE A 51 -14.81 -10.73 7.71
CA PHE A 51 -15.88 -11.07 8.65
C PHE A 51 -16.46 -12.46 8.45
N SER A 52 -16.54 -12.95 7.20
CA SER A 52 -17.13 -14.23 6.85
C SER A 52 -16.29 -15.40 7.37
N GLU A 53 -14.96 -15.28 7.28
CA GLU A 53 -14.04 -16.34 7.69
C GLU A 53 -13.41 -16.11 9.08
N ASN A 54 -13.63 -14.95 9.69
CA ASN A 54 -13.00 -14.51 10.93
C ASN A 54 -11.46 -14.68 10.87
N LYS A 55 -10.86 -14.21 9.78
CA LYS A 55 -9.42 -14.32 9.47
C LYS A 55 -8.89 -13.07 8.80
N LEU A 56 -7.57 -12.94 8.78
CA LEU A 56 -6.89 -11.98 7.92
C LEU A 56 -6.95 -12.42 6.46
N GLN A 57 -7.04 -11.45 5.56
CA GLN A 57 -6.89 -11.65 4.12
C GLN A 57 -6.00 -10.55 3.55
N THR A 58 -5.32 -10.85 2.44
CA THR A 58 -4.52 -9.85 1.73
C THR A 58 -5.43 -8.78 1.14
N ASP A 59 -5.09 -7.52 1.38
CA ASP A 59 -5.75 -6.33 0.82
C ASP A 59 -4.69 -5.31 0.40
N ALA A 60 -3.81 -5.75 -0.50
CA ALA A 60 -2.68 -4.97 -0.99
C ALA A 60 -3.11 -3.98 -2.08
N VAL A 61 -4.01 -3.06 -1.70
CA VAL A 61 -4.55 -2.01 -2.57
C VAL A 61 -4.32 -0.63 -1.97
N MET A 62 -4.25 0.38 -2.83
CA MET A 62 -4.08 1.78 -2.47
C MET A 62 -5.15 2.63 -3.13
N LYS A 63 -5.68 3.60 -2.39
CA LYS A 63 -6.55 4.65 -2.93
C LYS A 63 -5.74 5.85 -3.37
N VAL A 64 -5.82 6.21 -4.65
CA VAL A 64 -5.17 7.39 -5.24
C VAL A 64 -6.24 8.42 -5.53
N LYS A 65 -6.15 9.62 -4.94
CA LYS A 65 -7.24 10.63 -4.98
C LYS A 65 -7.23 11.56 -6.19
N ASN A 66 -6.09 11.72 -6.86
CA ASN A 66 -5.91 12.71 -7.93
C ASN A 66 -5.62 12.00 -9.26
N CYS A 67 -6.67 11.47 -9.88
CA CYS A 67 -6.56 10.80 -11.18
C CYS A 67 -6.99 11.73 -12.31
N PHE A 68 -6.27 11.70 -13.43
CA PHE A 68 -6.57 12.48 -14.64
C PHE A 68 -6.71 11.52 -15.82
N PHE A 69 -7.94 11.24 -16.25
CA PHE A 69 -8.21 10.39 -17.41
C PHE A 69 -9.05 11.16 -18.45
N PRO A 70 -8.64 11.19 -19.73
CA PRO A 70 -9.28 12.04 -20.73
C PRO A 70 -10.62 11.50 -21.26
N TYR A 71 -10.93 10.22 -21.04
CA TYR A 71 -12.18 9.60 -21.51
C TYR A 71 -12.70 8.55 -20.52
N PHE A 72 -13.97 8.68 -20.13
CA PHE A 72 -14.66 7.82 -19.16
C PHE A 72 -14.96 6.41 -19.72
N ASP A 73 -15.12 6.24 -21.03
CA ASP A 73 -15.75 5.03 -21.58
C ASP A 73 -14.81 3.86 -21.93
N ASN A 74 -13.47 4.03 -21.94
CA ASN A 74 -12.57 3.03 -22.54
C ASN A 74 -11.63 2.28 -21.58
N PHE A 75 -11.67 2.56 -20.27
CA PHE A 75 -10.66 2.03 -19.34
C PHE A 75 -11.18 1.04 -18.29
N GLY A 76 -12.43 0.58 -18.39
CA GLY A 76 -13.01 -0.32 -17.38
C GLY A 76 -13.04 0.32 -15.98
N ILE A 77 -13.15 1.65 -15.92
CA ILE A 77 -13.15 2.43 -14.69
C ILE A 77 -14.60 2.63 -14.26
N SER A 78 -15.01 2.08 -13.11
CA SER A 78 -16.27 2.45 -12.48
C SER A 78 -16.05 3.76 -11.71
N PHE A 79 -16.59 4.85 -12.24
CA PHE A 79 -16.57 6.14 -11.54
C PHE A 79 -17.70 6.16 -10.52
N CYS A 80 -17.37 6.32 -9.23
CA CYS A 80 -18.36 6.61 -8.21
C CYS A 80 -18.78 8.07 -8.37
N VAL A 81 -19.81 8.30 -9.17
CA VAL A 81 -20.52 9.58 -9.20
C VAL A 81 -21.40 9.64 -7.96
N ASP A 82 -21.28 10.68 -7.14
CA ASP A 82 -22.16 10.87 -5.98
C ASP A 82 -23.62 10.98 -6.46
N TYR A 83 -24.41 9.92 -6.24
CA TYR A 83 -25.84 9.91 -6.48
C TYR A 83 -26.56 10.36 -5.20
N GLU A 84 -26.86 11.64 -5.06
CA GLU A 84 -27.87 12.08 -4.10
C GLU A 84 -29.28 11.85 -4.69
N ASN A 85 -30.11 11.08 -3.98
CA ASN A 85 -31.55 10.90 -4.23
C ASN A 85 -31.93 10.52 -5.68
N GLY A 86 -31.18 9.61 -6.30
CA GLY A 86 -31.58 8.97 -7.57
C GLY A 86 -31.67 9.92 -8.78
N LYS A 87 -31.15 11.15 -8.68
CA LYS A 87 -31.11 12.12 -9.78
C LYS A 87 -29.71 12.69 -9.95
N GLN A 88 -29.17 12.56 -11.15
CA GLN A 88 -27.94 13.24 -11.56
C GLN A 88 -28.12 14.76 -11.37
N THR A 89 -27.37 15.37 -10.46
CA THR A 89 -27.55 16.79 -10.11
C THR A 89 -26.88 17.76 -11.08
N LYS A 90 -26.11 17.30 -12.08
CA LYS A 90 -25.49 18.17 -13.09
C LYS A 90 -25.50 17.52 -14.47
N SER A 91 -26.09 18.21 -15.46
CA SER A 91 -25.89 17.88 -16.86
C SER A 91 -24.42 18.06 -17.23
N LEU A 92 -23.79 17.01 -17.75
CA LEU A 92 -22.41 17.05 -18.23
C LEU A 92 -22.32 18.00 -19.43
N LYS A 93 -21.87 19.23 -19.18
CA LYS A 93 -21.41 20.12 -20.26
C LYS A 93 -20.15 19.51 -20.88
N ALA A 94 -20.13 19.42 -22.20
CA ALA A 94 -18.98 19.03 -23.01
C ALA A 94 -17.80 19.99 -22.76
N GLY A 95 -16.95 19.59 -21.82
CA GLY A 95 -15.78 20.32 -21.37
C GLY A 95 -15.13 19.42 -20.32
N ILE A 96 -13.82 19.24 -20.43
CA ILE A 96 -13.02 18.36 -19.57
C ILE A 96 -13.19 18.81 -18.13
N ASN A 97 -14.18 18.24 -17.44
CA ASN A 97 -14.39 18.45 -16.03
C ASN A 97 -13.48 17.43 -15.34
N ASN A 98 -12.36 17.90 -14.81
CA ASN A 98 -11.55 17.15 -13.86
C ASN A 98 -12.41 16.90 -12.61
N VAL A 99 -13.24 15.86 -12.64
CA VAL A 99 -13.80 15.29 -11.43
C VAL A 99 -12.61 14.64 -10.73
N SER A 100 -12.26 15.11 -9.53
CA SER A 100 -11.21 14.48 -8.73
C SER A 100 -11.71 13.10 -8.27
N GLU A 101 -11.49 12.11 -9.12
CA GLU A 101 -11.97 10.75 -8.91
C GLU A 101 -10.86 9.95 -8.25
N TRP A 102 -11.16 9.42 -7.06
CA TRP A 102 -10.25 8.52 -6.39
C TRP A 102 -10.37 7.13 -7.01
N LYS A 103 -9.23 6.47 -7.28
CA LYS A 103 -9.18 5.11 -7.79
C LYS A 103 -8.50 4.20 -6.79
N THR A 104 -9.07 3.01 -6.59
CA THR A 104 -8.38 1.92 -5.88
C THR A 104 -7.56 1.13 -6.88
N ILE A 105 -6.27 1.01 -6.66
CA ILE A 105 -5.34 0.24 -7.50
C ILE A 105 -4.58 -0.76 -6.64
N THR A 106 -4.17 -1.87 -7.22
CA THR A 106 -3.31 -2.85 -6.55
C THR A 106 -1.90 -2.31 -6.35
N MET A 107 -1.17 -2.83 -5.36
CA MET A 107 0.23 -2.49 -5.16
C MET A 107 1.12 -2.86 -6.35
N MET A 108 0.72 -3.86 -7.15
CA MET A 108 1.40 -4.19 -8.41
C MET A 108 1.25 -3.08 -9.46
N GLU A 109 0.01 -2.63 -9.70
CA GLU A 109 -0.28 -1.53 -10.63
C GLU A 109 0.40 -0.24 -10.17
N TYR A 110 0.37 0.04 -8.86
CA TYR A 110 1.07 1.17 -8.27
C TYR A 110 2.58 1.09 -8.54
N SER A 111 3.19 -0.08 -8.34
CA SER A 111 4.62 -0.27 -8.57
C SER A 111 5.00 -0.10 -10.03
N GLN A 112 4.21 -0.66 -10.95
CA GLN A 112 4.43 -0.45 -12.38
C GLN A 112 4.35 1.04 -12.72
N HIS A 113 3.39 1.76 -12.16
CA HIS A 113 3.28 3.20 -12.37
C HIS A 113 4.50 3.99 -11.84
N ILE A 114 5.04 3.64 -10.66
CA ILE A 114 6.28 4.23 -10.14
C ILE A 114 7.45 3.93 -11.09
N LEU A 115 7.57 2.68 -11.55
CA LEU A 115 8.62 2.27 -12.47
C LEU A 115 8.53 3.01 -13.81
N ASP A 116 7.32 3.24 -14.32
CA ASP A 116 7.07 4.00 -15.54
C ASP A 116 7.48 5.46 -15.38
N LYS A 117 7.16 6.09 -14.23
CA LYS A 117 7.60 7.46 -13.90
C LYS A 117 9.12 7.60 -13.91
N ILE A 118 9.83 6.67 -13.27
CA ILE A 118 11.30 6.64 -13.23
C ILE A 118 11.86 6.43 -14.64
N ASN A 119 11.33 5.46 -15.40
CA ASN A 119 11.78 5.19 -16.77
C ASN A 119 11.53 6.37 -17.71
N LYS A 120 10.42 7.08 -17.56
CA LYS A 120 10.11 8.29 -18.32
C LYS A 120 11.07 9.42 -17.96
N TYR A 121 11.45 9.55 -16.69
CA TYR A 121 12.51 10.47 -16.29
C TYR A 121 13.85 10.12 -16.96
N PHE A 122 14.23 8.84 -17.01
CA PHE A 122 15.45 8.42 -17.72
C PHE A 122 15.41 8.81 -19.21
N GLN A 123 14.28 8.54 -19.88
CA GLN A 123 14.09 8.91 -21.28
C GLN A 123 14.18 10.43 -21.51
N LYS A 124 13.50 11.22 -20.67
CA LYS A 124 13.50 12.68 -20.79
C LYS A 124 14.88 13.30 -20.61
N ASN A 125 15.73 12.70 -19.79
CA ASN A 125 17.07 13.18 -19.47
C ASN A 125 18.18 12.47 -20.26
N ASN A 126 17.84 11.65 -21.26
CA ASN A 126 18.79 10.86 -22.05
C ASN A 126 19.73 9.99 -21.19
N LEU A 127 19.22 9.46 -20.07
CA LEU A 127 19.98 8.57 -19.21
C LEU A 127 19.90 7.13 -19.75
N GLU A 128 21.05 6.46 -19.83
CA GLU A 128 21.11 5.05 -20.23
C GLU A 128 20.50 4.16 -19.14
N LYS A 129 19.30 3.62 -19.39
CA LYS A 129 18.52 2.83 -18.42
C LYS A 129 19.30 1.67 -17.82
N GLU A 130 20.15 1.01 -18.60
CA GLU A 130 20.95 -0.13 -18.17
C GLU A 130 22.03 0.23 -17.15
N LYS A 131 22.39 1.52 -17.07
CA LYS A 131 23.38 2.05 -16.12
C LYS A 131 22.74 2.71 -14.90
N GLN A 132 21.42 2.92 -14.89
CA GLN A 132 20.72 3.58 -13.80
C GLN A 132 20.07 2.53 -12.89
N ASN A 133 20.31 2.64 -11.59
CA ASN A 133 19.61 1.83 -10.61
C ASN A 133 18.28 2.50 -10.26
N VAL A 134 17.16 1.82 -10.54
CA VAL A 134 15.80 2.30 -10.23
C VAL A 134 15.66 2.66 -8.75
N GLN A 135 16.31 1.91 -7.85
CA GLN A 135 16.23 2.10 -6.41
C GLN A 135 16.70 3.48 -5.95
N ASP A 136 17.60 4.14 -6.71
CA ASP A 136 18.08 5.48 -6.39
C ASP A 136 17.02 6.56 -6.65
N TYR A 137 15.99 6.24 -7.43
CA TYR A 137 14.98 7.19 -7.90
C TYR A 137 13.58 6.95 -7.31
N ILE A 138 13.36 5.81 -6.64
CA ILE A 138 12.02 5.46 -6.12
C ILE A 138 11.47 6.51 -5.16
N ASN A 139 12.34 7.23 -4.44
CA ASN A 139 11.94 8.24 -3.46
C ASN A 139 12.16 9.68 -3.94
N ASN A 140 12.47 9.89 -5.22
CA ASN A 140 12.76 11.21 -5.74
C ASN A 140 11.48 12.05 -5.83
N TYR A 141 11.40 13.12 -5.04
CA TYR A 141 10.21 13.98 -4.94
C TYR A 141 9.72 14.46 -6.31
N GLU A 142 10.62 15.00 -7.15
CA GLU A 142 10.26 15.55 -8.45
C GLU A 142 9.68 14.50 -9.40
N ILE A 143 10.22 13.28 -9.39
CA ILE A 143 9.72 12.17 -10.21
C ILE A 143 8.35 11.71 -9.70
N ILE A 144 8.21 11.52 -8.38
CA ILE A 144 6.97 11.02 -7.77
C ILE A 144 5.83 12.01 -7.92
N THR A 145 6.06 13.30 -7.69
CA THR A 145 5.03 14.33 -7.81
C THR A 145 4.88 14.90 -9.22
N ALA A 146 5.68 14.42 -10.19
CA ALA A 146 5.59 14.89 -11.58
C ALA A 146 4.15 14.73 -12.10
N LYS A 147 3.57 15.84 -12.59
CA LYS A 147 2.25 15.83 -13.21
C LYS A 147 2.32 15.14 -14.55
N GLU A 148 1.40 14.20 -14.75
CA GLU A 148 1.19 13.53 -16.04
C GLU A 148 -0.02 14.14 -16.73
N GLN A 149 -0.02 14.13 -18.07
CA GLN A 149 -1.17 14.56 -18.85
C GLN A 149 -2.36 13.61 -18.64
N THR A 150 -2.06 12.33 -18.46
CA THR A 150 -3.02 11.27 -18.14
C THR A 150 -2.37 10.33 -17.13
N GLY A 151 -3.11 9.92 -16.10
CA GLY A 151 -2.59 9.01 -15.06
C GLY A 151 -2.81 9.51 -13.64
N TYR A 152 -1.93 9.08 -12.74
CA TYR A 152 -2.04 9.31 -11.31
C TYR A 152 -1.16 10.47 -10.87
N CYS A 153 -1.73 11.43 -10.14
CA CYS A 153 -0.96 12.40 -9.38
C CYS A 153 -0.79 11.86 -7.95
N LEU A 154 0.41 11.36 -7.68
CA LEU A 154 0.71 10.70 -6.42
C LEU A 154 0.96 11.72 -5.32
N ASP A 155 0.37 11.44 -4.15
CA ASP A 155 0.68 12.13 -2.91
C ASP A 155 2.00 11.58 -2.34
N TYR A 156 2.95 12.47 -2.06
CA TYR A 156 4.30 12.06 -1.64
C TYR A 156 4.29 11.43 -0.24
N ASP A 157 3.44 11.92 0.68
CA ASP A 157 3.31 11.37 2.03
C ASP A 157 2.71 9.95 2.00
N GLN A 158 1.74 9.73 1.12
CA GLN A 158 1.20 8.41 0.85
C GLN A 158 2.24 7.49 0.22
N HIS A 159 3.06 8.01 -0.69
CA HIS A 159 4.15 7.26 -1.31
C HIS A 159 5.21 6.82 -0.30
N GLN A 160 5.58 7.66 0.68
CA GLN A 160 6.55 7.30 1.74
C GLN A 160 6.19 5.99 2.43
N LYS A 161 4.89 5.76 2.67
CA LYS A 161 4.37 4.55 3.36
C LYS A 161 4.56 3.27 2.56
N THR A 162 4.89 3.37 1.27
CA THR A 162 5.06 2.22 0.36
C THR A 162 6.52 1.90 0.07
N LEU A 163 7.47 2.73 0.52
CA LEU A 163 8.88 2.61 0.13
C LEU A 163 9.47 1.24 0.48
N ALA A 164 9.16 0.70 1.65
CA ALA A 164 9.67 -0.62 2.06
C ALA A 164 9.23 -1.72 1.07
N PHE A 165 7.96 -1.71 0.66
CA PHE A 165 7.44 -2.64 -0.34
C PHE A 165 8.08 -2.39 -1.72
N LEU A 166 8.16 -1.14 -2.18
CA LEU A 166 8.75 -0.80 -3.47
C LEU A 166 10.23 -1.21 -3.55
N ARG A 167 10.99 -1.04 -2.47
CA ARG A 167 12.40 -1.48 -2.39
C ARG A 167 12.55 -2.98 -2.56
N ALA A 168 11.64 -3.75 -1.95
CA ALA A 168 11.65 -5.20 -2.07
C ALA A 168 11.13 -5.70 -3.42
N TYR A 169 10.20 -4.97 -4.04
CA TYR A 169 9.44 -5.44 -5.21
C TYR A 169 9.94 -4.91 -6.55
N LEU A 170 10.44 -3.67 -6.61
CA LEU A 170 10.92 -3.10 -7.87
C LEU A 170 12.28 -3.70 -8.27
N PRO A 171 12.50 -3.96 -9.56
CA PRO A 171 13.79 -4.41 -10.03
C PRO A 171 14.82 -3.28 -9.90
N CYS A 172 16.10 -3.61 -9.75
CA CYS A 172 17.18 -2.62 -9.83
C CYS A 172 17.32 -2.05 -11.25
N TYR A 173 17.05 -2.88 -12.26
CA TYR A 173 17.15 -2.52 -13.68
C TYR A 173 15.95 -3.07 -14.46
N GLY A 174 15.48 -2.32 -15.46
CA GLY A 174 14.39 -2.75 -16.35
C GLY A 174 13.17 -1.83 -16.33
N SER A 175 12.09 -2.26 -16.97
CA SER A 175 10.87 -1.45 -17.17
C SER A 175 9.57 -2.19 -16.86
N THR A 176 9.63 -3.39 -16.30
CA THR A 176 8.45 -4.20 -15.99
C THR A 176 8.60 -4.86 -14.63
N VAL A 177 7.52 -4.86 -13.85
CA VAL A 177 7.46 -5.55 -12.56
C VAL A 177 7.21 -7.05 -12.74
N ASP A 178 7.70 -7.86 -11.80
CA ASP A 178 7.55 -9.32 -11.87
C ASP A 178 6.24 -9.78 -11.18
N ILE A 179 5.27 -10.19 -12.00
CA ILE A 179 3.98 -10.72 -11.54
C ILE A 179 4.12 -11.97 -10.65
N SER A 180 5.16 -12.78 -10.86
CA SER A 180 5.41 -13.98 -10.06
C SER A 180 5.83 -13.61 -8.65
N LEU A 181 6.68 -12.59 -8.51
CA LEU A 181 7.05 -12.02 -7.21
C LEU A 181 5.83 -11.43 -6.49
N TYR A 182 4.97 -10.71 -7.22
CA TYR A 182 3.76 -10.14 -6.62
C TYR A 182 2.80 -11.23 -6.14
N ARG A 183 2.65 -12.31 -6.92
CA ARG A 183 1.83 -13.45 -6.52
C ARG A 183 2.38 -14.12 -5.25
N ASN A 184 3.70 -14.27 -5.16
CA ASN A 184 4.33 -14.83 -3.96
C ASN A 184 4.10 -13.93 -2.73
N PHE A 185 4.25 -12.62 -2.90
CA PHE A 185 3.90 -11.62 -1.90
C PHE A 185 2.45 -11.77 -1.44
N HIS A 186 1.51 -11.80 -2.38
CA HIS A 186 0.07 -11.87 -2.07
C HIS A 186 -0.28 -13.11 -1.23
N PHE A 187 0.33 -14.26 -1.50
CA PHE A 187 0.14 -15.48 -0.70
C PHE A 187 0.91 -15.48 0.62
N SER A 188 2.02 -14.76 0.71
CA SER A 188 2.88 -14.73 1.88
C SER A 188 2.37 -13.80 2.98
N MET A 189 1.67 -12.71 2.63
CA MET A 189 1.27 -11.67 3.60
C MET A 189 0.51 -12.20 4.81
N VAL A 190 -0.51 -13.02 4.59
CA VAL A 190 -1.30 -13.60 5.69
C VAL A 190 -0.43 -14.47 6.58
N ARG A 191 0.47 -15.27 6.00
CA ARG A 191 1.37 -16.16 6.77
C ARG A 191 2.38 -15.37 7.61
N ILE A 192 2.93 -14.28 7.06
CA ILE A 192 3.82 -13.39 7.79
C ILE A 192 3.08 -12.75 8.97
N ALA A 193 1.86 -12.26 8.73
CA ALA A 193 1.04 -11.68 9.79
C ALA A 193 0.68 -12.69 10.88
N ASP A 194 0.29 -13.90 10.51
CA ASP A 194 0.00 -14.98 11.45
C ASP A 194 1.23 -15.32 12.32
N PHE A 195 2.42 -15.32 11.72
CA PHE A 195 3.67 -15.53 12.48
C PHE A 195 3.95 -14.40 13.47
N ILE A 196 3.80 -13.14 13.04
CA ILE A 196 3.97 -11.97 13.92
C ILE A 196 2.97 -12.04 15.08
N ASP A 197 1.70 -12.33 14.80
CA ASP A 197 0.65 -12.44 15.80
C ASP A 197 0.90 -13.61 16.79
N GLN A 198 1.42 -14.74 16.31
CA GLN A 198 1.83 -15.85 17.17
C GLN A 198 2.97 -15.44 18.11
N LYS A 199 3.96 -14.70 17.60
CA LYS A 199 5.08 -14.19 18.41
C LYS A 199 4.60 -13.18 19.45
N LEU A 200 3.76 -12.22 19.07
CA LEU A 200 3.15 -11.26 19.98
C LEU A 200 2.35 -11.94 21.09
N LYS A 201 1.61 -13.00 20.76
CA LYS A 201 0.90 -13.80 21.75
C LYS A 201 1.84 -14.52 22.70
N ALA A 202 2.96 -15.04 22.22
CA ALA A 202 3.94 -15.75 23.04
C ALA A 202 4.63 -14.84 24.06
N VAL A 203 4.78 -13.54 23.75
CA VAL A 203 5.33 -12.52 24.66
C VAL A 203 4.23 -11.74 25.41
N GLU A 204 3.01 -12.28 25.48
CA GLU A 204 1.85 -11.69 26.17
C GLU A 204 1.43 -10.28 25.71
N ALA A 205 1.80 -9.89 24.49
CA ALA A 205 1.56 -8.57 23.90
C ALA A 205 0.51 -8.62 22.75
N PHE A 206 -0.55 -9.41 22.95
CA PHE A 206 -1.53 -9.72 21.90
C PHE A 206 -2.37 -8.52 21.46
N GLU A 207 -2.43 -7.45 22.25
CA GLU A 207 -3.11 -6.20 21.92
C GLU A 207 -2.52 -5.50 20.68
N TYR A 208 -1.25 -5.79 20.35
CA TYR A 208 -0.58 -5.28 19.17
C TYR A 208 -0.70 -6.20 17.95
N SER A 209 -1.43 -7.32 18.07
CA SER A 209 -1.64 -8.24 16.94
C SER A 209 -2.37 -7.57 15.79
N ILE A 210 -1.90 -7.82 14.57
CA ILE A 210 -2.49 -7.33 13.32
C ILE A 210 -3.95 -7.77 13.25
N PHE A 211 -4.25 -9.04 13.59
CA PHE A 211 -5.61 -9.55 13.64
C PHE A 211 -6.51 -8.74 14.57
N SER A 212 -6.09 -8.50 15.82
CA SER A 212 -6.93 -7.80 16.80
C SER A 212 -7.16 -6.33 16.40
N THR A 213 -6.11 -5.66 15.93
CA THR A 213 -6.19 -4.28 15.43
C THR A 213 -7.14 -4.18 14.24
N LEU A 214 -6.94 -4.98 13.18
CA LEU A 214 -7.76 -4.91 11.97
C LEU A 214 -9.20 -5.34 12.21
N LYS A 215 -9.44 -6.33 13.09
CA LYS A 215 -10.79 -6.72 13.50
C LYS A 215 -11.52 -5.58 14.22
N SER A 216 -10.83 -4.88 15.13
CA SER A 216 -11.39 -3.72 15.82
C SER A 216 -11.71 -2.58 14.85
N GLU A 217 -10.78 -2.22 13.97
CA GLU A 217 -10.99 -1.20 12.95
C GLU A 217 -12.13 -1.55 11.99
N ALA A 218 -12.22 -2.80 11.55
CA ALA A 218 -13.28 -3.25 10.66
C ALA A 218 -14.65 -3.17 11.34
N LYS A 219 -14.75 -3.56 12.62
CA LYS A 219 -15.97 -3.41 13.42
C LYS A 219 -16.35 -1.94 13.57
N MET A 220 -15.41 -1.05 13.89
CA MET A 220 -15.68 0.39 13.97
C MET A 220 -16.18 0.95 12.65
N LYS A 221 -15.53 0.60 11.52
CA LYS A 221 -15.95 1.03 10.18
C LYS A 221 -17.35 0.50 9.83
N PHE A 222 -17.68 -0.73 10.21
CA PHE A 222 -19.03 -1.29 10.04
C PHE A 222 -20.07 -0.55 10.87
N HIS A 223 -19.78 -0.26 12.15
CA HIS A 223 -20.65 0.54 13.01
C HIS A 223 -20.87 1.95 12.48
N ILE A 224 -19.82 2.64 12.02
CA ILE A 224 -19.91 3.97 11.41
C ILE A 224 -20.75 3.94 10.12
N LYS A 225 -20.59 2.92 9.27
CA LYS A 225 -21.37 2.79 8.02
C LYS A 225 -22.84 2.40 8.25
N SER A 226 -23.13 1.66 9.32
CA SER A 226 -24.48 1.21 9.67
C SER A 226 -25.27 2.26 10.47
N HIS A 227 -24.57 3.22 11.09
CA HIS A 227 -25.19 4.31 11.84
C HIS A 227 -25.06 5.62 11.06
N SER A 228 -26.14 6.04 10.39
CA SER A 228 -26.43 7.45 10.23
C SER A 228 -26.37 8.09 11.62
N PHE A 229 -25.41 9.01 11.82
CA PHE A 229 -25.19 9.68 13.10
C PHE A 229 -26.53 10.19 13.65
N LEU A 230 -26.99 9.61 14.76
CA LEU A 230 -27.82 10.36 15.69
C LEU A 230 -26.92 11.45 16.24
N THR A 231 -27.02 12.64 15.67
CA THR A 231 -26.55 13.88 16.27
C THR A 231 -27.17 13.96 17.66
N ILE A 232 -26.41 13.59 18.68
CA ILE A 232 -26.74 14.01 20.04
C ILE A 232 -26.37 15.50 20.08
N CYS A 233 -27.34 16.33 19.74
CA CYS A 233 -27.31 17.74 20.08
C CYS A 233 -27.28 17.83 21.61
N ASN A 234 -26.22 18.43 22.16
CA ASN A 234 -26.30 19.10 23.44
C ASN A 234 -26.85 20.51 23.23
#